data_AF-A0A971BGJ1-F1
#
_entry.id   AF-A0A971BGJ1-F1
#
_cell.length_a   1.000
_cell.length_b   1.000
_cell.length_c   1.000
_cell.angle_alpha   90.00
_cell.angle_beta   90.00
_cell.angle_gamma   90.00
#
_symmetry.space_group_name_H-M   'P 1'
#
loop_
_entity.id
_entity.type
_entity.pdbx_description
1 polymer ?
#
loop_
_entity_poly.entity_id
_entity_poly.type
_entity_poly.pdbx_seq_one_letter_code
_entity_poly.pdbx_strand_id
1 'polypeptide(L)'
;MLHSASIEYNGRGVLFSAPAGTGKSTHVHLWREKYGVGILDGDVTACRMLDGSPYAYGLPWCGTSGEFMNKRLPLQAVVFLEQSAHNEIRKLDIAEAVVRLYARCFLFLGGEAMTDQVLETLEKLAGSIDCYVLSCRPDFEAVELVKKCLDES
;
A
#
# COMPACT_ATOMS: atom_id res chain seq x y z
N MET A 1 4.16 8.64 6.46
CA MET A 1 4.20 7.18 6.68
C MET A 1 2.79 6.63 6.58
N LEU A 2 2.59 5.46 6.00
CA LEU A 2 1.26 4.86 5.79
C LEU A 2 1.12 3.58 6.61
N HIS A 3 0.00 3.45 7.32
CA HIS A 3 -0.38 2.19 7.96
C HIS A 3 -0.73 1.17 6.87
N SER A 4 0.18 0.22 6.64
CA SER A 4 0.15 -0.68 5.49
C SER A 4 1.11 -1.86 5.66
N ALA A 5 0.79 -2.98 5.00
CA ALA A 5 1.75 -4.05 4.75
C ALA A 5 2.18 -3.96 3.28
N SER A 6 3.44 -4.25 2.95
CA SER A 6 3.96 -4.09 1.60
C SER A 6 4.81 -5.27 1.16
N ILE A 7 4.80 -5.52 -0.15
CA ILE A 7 5.56 -6.58 -0.79
C ILE A 7 6.48 -6.03 -1.88
N GLU A 8 7.50 -6.82 -2.21
CA GLU A 8 8.26 -6.66 -3.45
C GLU A 8 7.66 -7.56 -4.54
N TYR A 9 7.11 -6.94 -5.59
CA TYR A 9 6.63 -7.63 -6.78
C TYR A 9 7.33 -7.10 -8.03
N ASN A 10 7.99 -7.99 -8.78
CA ASN A 10 8.76 -7.64 -9.99
C ASN A 10 9.74 -6.45 -9.80
N GLY A 11 10.41 -6.40 -8.63
CA GLY A 11 11.35 -5.32 -8.29
C GLY A 11 10.70 -3.97 -7.95
N ARG A 12 9.38 -3.95 -7.76
CA ARG A 12 8.60 -2.76 -7.36
C ARG A 12 7.84 -3.02 -6.05
N GLY A 13 7.55 -1.94 -5.32
CA GLY A 13 6.78 -1.99 -4.09
C GLY A 13 5.28 -1.95 -4.36
N VAL A 14 4.52 -2.80 -3.69
CA VAL A 14 3.05 -2.76 -3.66
C VAL A 14 2.61 -2.69 -2.21
N LEU A 15 1.75 -1.72 -1.88
CA LEU A 15 1.27 -1.47 -0.53
C LEU A 15 -0.18 -1.92 -0.40
N PHE A 16 -0.49 -2.59 0.70
CA PHE A 16 -1.83 -2.97 1.12
C PHE A 16 -2.21 -2.18 2.36
N SER A 17 -3.21 -1.30 2.25
CA SER A 17 -3.65 -0.44 3.34
C SER A 17 -5.09 -0.74 3.72
N ALA A 18 -5.37 -0.71 5.02
CA ALA A 18 -6.69 -1.01 5.59
C ALA A 18 -6.71 -0.63 7.07
N PRO A 19 -7.90 -0.48 7.69
CA PRO A 19 -8.02 -0.48 9.15
C PRO A 19 -7.28 -1.66 9.82
N ALA A 20 -6.98 -1.52 11.11
CA ALA A 20 -6.44 -2.63 11.89
C ALA A 20 -7.46 -3.78 11.93
N GLY A 21 -6.99 -5.03 11.84
CA GLY A 21 -7.86 -6.22 11.85
C GLY A 21 -8.54 -6.58 10.52
N THR A 22 -8.41 -5.77 9.46
CA THR A 22 -9.08 -6.05 8.17
C THR A 22 -8.46 -7.21 7.38
N GLY A 23 -7.16 -7.51 7.59
CA GLY A 23 -6.49 -8.65 6.96
C GLY A 23 -5.24 -8.32 6.10
N LYS A 24 -4.59 -7.16 6.29
CA LYS A 24 -3.36 -6.78 5.56
C LYS A 24 -2.28 -7.86 5.62
N SER A 25 -1.93 -8.31 6.84
CA SER A 25 -0.93 -9.34 7.07
C SER A 25 -1.32 -10.65 6.38
N THR A 26 -2.58 -11.08 6.53
CA THR A 26 -3.10 -12.25 5.81
C THR A 26 -2.91 -12.13 4.30
N HIS A 27 -3.21 -10.96 3.72
CA HIS A 27 -3.09 -10.76 2.27
C HIS A 27 -1.63 -10.83 1.78
N VAL A 28 -0.67 -10.20 2.47
CA VAL A 28 0.75 -10.30 2.08
C VAL A 28 1.32 -11.71 2.27
N HIS A 29 0.81 -12.47 3.25
CA HIS A 29 1.19 -13.88 3.43
C HIS A 29 0.67 -14.76 2.29
N LEU A 30 -0.55 -14.53 1.80
CA LEU A 30 -1.08 -15.24 0.63
C LEU A 30 -0.24 -14.95 -0.63
N TRP A 31 0.22 -13.71 -0.80
CA TRP A 31 1.16 -13.35 -1.86
C TRP A 31 2.49 -14.11 -1.73
N ARG A 32 3.05 -14.19 -0.52
CA ARG A 32 4.29 -14.95 -0.28
C ARG A 32 4.10 -16.44 -0.53
N GLU A 33 3.01 -17.02 -0.03
CA GLU A 33 2.71 -18.46 -0.18
C GLU A 33 2.55 -18.83 -1.65
N LYS A 34 1.83 -18.01 -2.42
CA LYS A 34 1.52 -18.31 -3.82
C LYS A 34 2.66 -17.99 -4.79
N TYR A 35 3.38 -16.89 -4.57
CA TYR A 35 4.36 -16.35 -5.53
C TYR A 35 5.77 -16.18 -4.98
N GLY A 36 6.01 -16.48 -3.70
CA GLY A 36 7.34 -16.36 -3.09
C GLY A 36 7.86 -14.93 -2.97
N VAL A 37 6.97 -13.92 -2.95
CA VAL A 37 7.38 -12.52 -2.87
C VAL A 37 8.00 -12.17 -1.52
N GLY A 38 8.93 -11.21 -1.52
CA GLY A 38 9.46 -10.61 -0.31
C GLY A 38 8.43 -9.68 0.35
N ILE A 39 8.38 -9.66 1.68
CA ILE A 39 7.58 -8.67 2.43
C ILE A 39 8.50 -7.52 2.78
N LEU A 40 8.21 -6.35 2.21
CA LEU A 40 9.02 -5.14 2.39
C LEU A 40 8.82 -4.56 3.81
N ASP A 41 7.57 -4.50 4.27
CA ASP A 41 7.18 -4.06 5.62
C ASP A 41 5.84 -4.67 6.02
N GLY A 42 5.67 -5.11 7.26
CA GLY A 42 4.43 -5.72 7.74
C GLY A 42 3.39 -4.74 8.35
N ASP A 43 3.79 -3.53 8.74
CA ASP A 43 2.97 -2.67 9.60
C ASP A 43 2.91 -1.20 9.13
N VAL A 44 4.04 -0.60 8.76
CA VAL A 44 4.15 0.81 8.39
C VAL A 44 5.14 0.99 7.24
N THR A 45 4.64 1.28 6.05
CA THR A 45 5.52 1.60 4.92
C THR A 45 5.77 3.10 4.82
N ALA A 46 7.04 3.51 4.72
CA ALA A 46 7.39 4.88 4.40
C ALA A 46 7.35 5.10 2.88
N CYS A 47 6.67 6.15 2.46
CA CYS A 47 6.60 6.58 1.07
C CYS A 47 7.26 7.94 0.91
N ARG A 48 8.02 8.14 -0.16
CA ARG A 48 8.69 9.41 -0.46
C ARG A 48 8.72 9.66 -1.97
N MET A 49 8.45 10.91 -2.35
CA MET A 49 8.74 11.41 -3.70
C MET A 49 10.22 11.78 -3.79
N LEU A 50 10.95 11.24 -4.75
CA LEU A 50 12.34 11.59 -5.09
C LEU A 50 12.42 11.90 -6.57
N ASP A 51 12.84 13.11 -6.92
CA ASP A 51 12.99 13.56 -8.32
C ASP A 51 11.75 13.27 -9.18
N GLY A 52 10.56 13.53 -8.61
CA GLY A 52 9.27 13.27 -9.26
C GLY A 52 8.80 11.81 -9.25
N SER A 53 9.60 10.87 -8.74
CA SER A 53 9.27 9.45 -8.71
C SER A 53 8.90 8.95 -7.30
N PRO A 54 7.85 8.13 -7.15
CA PRO A 54 7.43 7.61 -5.85
C PRO A 54 8.23 6.37 -5.45
N TYR A 55 8.68 6.31 -4.20
CA TYR A 55 9.42 5.18 -3.62
C TYR A 55 8.83 4.72 -2.30
N ALA A 56 8.85 3.40 -2.08
CA ALA A 56 8.53 2.73 -0.83
C ALA A 56 9.80 2.23 -0.13
N TYR A 57 9.79 2.25 1.20
CA TYR A 57 10.90 1.83 2.05
C TYR A 57 10.38 0.88 3.12
N GLY A 58 11.04 -0.26 3.27
CA GLY A 58 10.87 -1.09 4.46
C GLY A 58 11.58 -0.45 5.64
N LEU A 59 10.86 -0.28 6.75
CA LEU A 59 11.40 0.38 7.94
C LEU A 59 12.08 -0.66 8.85
N PRO A 60 13.20 -0.32 9.50
CA PRO A 60 13.85 -1.21 10.47
C PRO A 60 13.08 -1.36 11.79
N TRP A 61 11.84 -0.85 11.84
CA TRP A 61 10.95 -0.87 13.01
C TRP A 61 9.83 -1.86 12.72
N CYS A 62 10.08 -3.16 12.94
CA CYS A 62 9.25 -4.28 12.51
C CYS A 62 7.92 -4.46 13.27
N GLY A 63 7.40 -3.39 13.90
CA GLY A 63 6.15 -3.39 14.67
C GLY A 63 5.90 -4.67 15.45
N THR A 64 4.74 -5.27 15.25
CA THR A 64 4.36 -6.59 15.82
C THR A 64 4.58 -7.74 14.84
N SER A 65 4.75 -7.45 13.55
CA SER A 65 4.92 -8.47 12.50
C SER A 65 6.27 -9.16 12.54
N GLY A 66 7.35 -8.44 12.91
CA GLY A 66 8.72 -8.95 12.84
C GLY A 66 9.28 -9.05 11.43
N GLU A 67 8.55 -8.57 10.41
CA GLU A 67 8.88 -8.74 9.00
C GLU A 67 9.23 -7.41 8.33
N PHE A 68 10.46 -7.29 7.85
CA PHE A 68 10.89 -6.14 7.05
C PHE A 68 12.05 -6.52 6.14
N MET A 69 12.20 -5.75 5.06
CA MET A 69 13.43 -5.72 4.25
C MET A 69 13.96 -4.29 4.23
N ASN A 70 15.21 -4.09 4.61
CA ASN A 70 15.88 -2.79 4.49
C ASN A 70 16.22 -2.51 3.01
N LYS A 71 15.19 -2.22 2.21
CA LYS A 71 15.27 -1.99 0.77
C LYS A 71 14.40 -0.79 0.40
N ARG A 72 14.82 -0.09 -0.64
CA ARG A 72 14.05 0.94 -1.33
C ARG A 72 13.58 0.39 -2.66
N LEU A 73 12.29 0.54 -2.96
CA LEU A 73 11.68 0.08 -4.21
C LEU A 73 10.88 1.20 -4.86
N PRO A 74 10.90 1.36 -6.20
CA PRO A 74 9.92 2.18 -6.90
C PRO A 74 8.52 1.70 -6.52
N LEU A 75 7.64 2.63 -6.16
CA LEU A 75 6.29 2.30 -5.75
C LEU A 75 5.40 2.16 -6.99
N GLN A 76 4.79 0.99 -7.15
CA GLN A 76 3.91 0.72 -8.29
C GLN A 76 2.44 1.05 -7.98
N ALA A 77 1.96 0.61 -6.82
CA ALA A 77 0.54 0.75 -6.48
C ALA A 77 0.26 0.74 -4.98
N VAL A 78 -0.90 1.30 -4.62
CA VAL A 78 -1.52 1.15 -3.29
C VAL A 78 -2.88 0.50 -3.45
N VAL A 79 -3.12 -0.59 -2.72
CA VAL A 79 -4.38 -1.34 -2.71
C VAL A 79 -5.03 -1.21 -1.34
N PHE A 80 -6.24 -0.67 -1.30
CA PHE A 80 -7.06 -0.55 -0.10
C PHE A 80 -7.91 -1.81 0.07
N LEU A 81 -7.75 -2.53 1.18
CA LEU A 81 -8.50 -3.77 1.43
C LEU A 81 -9.81 -3.47 2.16
N GLU A 82 -10.89 -4.09 1.69
CA GLU A 82 -12.21 -4.10 2.33
C GLU A 82 -12.71 -5.54 2.43
N GLN A 83 -13.30 -5.92 3.57
CA GLN A 83 -13.85 -7.27 3.74
C GLN A 83 -15.15 -7.40 2.95
N SER A 84 -15.25 -8.46 2.15
CA SER A 84 -16.44 -8.75 1.36
C SER A 84 -16.65 -10.25 1.18
N ALA A 85 -17.88 -10.65 0.89
CA ALA A 85 -18.21 -12.02 0.50
C ALA A 85 -17.72 -12.35 -0.93
N HIS A 86 -17.42 -11.34 -1.74
CA HIS A 86 -16.99 -11.47 -3.13
C HIS A 86 -15.68 -10.72 -3.38
N ASN A 87 -14.90 -11.24 -4.32
CA ASN A 87 -13.64 -10.66 -4.75
C ASN A 87 -13.91 -9.70 -5.92
N GLU A 88 -13.67 -8.41 -5.70
CA GLU A 88 -13.82 -7.36 -6.71
C GLU A 88 -12.73 -6.30 -6.50
N ILE A 89 -12.11 -5.87 -7.60
CA ILE A 89 -11.11 -4.82 -7.60
C ILE A 89 -11.53 -3.70 -8.54
N ARG A 90 -11.40 -2.46 -8.08
CA ARG A 90 -11.58 -1.28 -8.94
C ARG A 90 -10.47 -0.28 -8.76
N LYS A 91 -10.13 0.40 -9.85
CA LYS A 91 -9.19 1.53 -9.83
C LYS A 91 -9.89 2.76 -9.24
N LEU A 92 -9.15 3.50 -8.42
CA LEU A 92 -9.58 4.76 -7.82
C LEU A 92 -9.22 5.92 -8.72
N ASP A 93 -10.03 6.98 -8.69
CA ASP A 93 -9.58 8.29 -9.13
C ASP A 93 -8.64 8.93 -8.09
N ILE A 94 -7.96 10.00 -8.49
CA ILE A 94 -6.96 10.68 -7.66
C ILE A 94 -7.60 11.24 -6.39
N ALA A 95 -8.80 11.82 -6.47
CA ALA A 95 -9.46 12.45 -5.33
C ALA A 95 -9.82 11.41 -4.26
N GLU A 96 -10.40 10.29 -4.66
CA GLU A 96 -10.72 9.18 -3.75
C GLU A 96 -9.45 8.56 -3.16
N ALA A 97 -8.40 8.38 -3.98
CA ALA A 97 -7.11 7.88 -3.52
C ALA A 97 -6.50 8.78 -2.43
N VAL A 98 -6.50 10.10 -2.64
CA VAL A 98 -5.97 11.06 -1.65
C VAL A 98 -6.72 10.98 -0.33
N VAL A 99 -8.07 10.93 -0.35
CA VAL A 99 -8.88 10.81 0.87
C VAL A 99 -8.54 9.53 1.63
N ARG A 100 -8.42 8.40 0.93
CA ARG A 100 -8.11 7.11 1.55
C ARG A 100 -6.68 7.05 2.08
N LEU A 101 -5.71 7.59 1.34
CA LEU A 101 -4.32 7.72 1.79
C LEU A 101 -4.23 8.59 3.05
N TYR A 102 -4.87 9.75 3.03
CA TYR A 102 -4.88 10.68 4.16
C TYR A 102 -5.44 10.03 5.43
N ALA A 103 -6.55 9.30 5.31
CA ALA A 103 -7.15 8.57 6.42
C ALA A 103 -6.26 7.47 7.03
N ARG A 104 -5.22 7.03 6.30
CA ARG A 104 -4.28 5.96 6.69
C ARG A 104 -2.85 6.48 6.93
N CYS A 105 -2.62 7.78 6.76
CA CYS A 105 -1.37 8.43 7.10
C CYS A 105 -1.22 8.55 8.61
N PHE A 106 -0.04 8.23 9.11
CA PHE A 106 0.38 8.70 10.42
C PHE A 106 0.70 10.19 10.29
N LEU A 107 -0.25 11.03 10.71
CA LEU A 107 -0.09 12.47 10.74
C LEU A 107 0.69 12.85 12.01
N PHE A 108 1.78 13.57 11.84
CA PHE A 108 2.40 14.29 12.94
C PHE A 108 1.58 15.57 13.18
N LEU A 109 1.19 15.82 14.44
CA LEU A 109 0.40 16.98 14.85
C LEU A 109 1.22 18.27 14.64
N GLY A 110 1.13 18.85 13.44
CA GLY A 110 1.97 19.97 13.00
C GLY A 110 1.24 21.27 12.68
N GLY A 111 -0.07 21.34 12.86
CA GLY A 111 -0.89 22.49 12.46
C GLY A 111 -1.22 22.53 10.97
N GLU A 112 -1.94 23.57 10.52
CA GLU A 112 -2.51 23.70 9.17
C GLU A 112 -1.45 23.60 8.05
N ALA A 113 -0.32 24.30 8.19
CA ALA A 113 0.73 24.30 7.18
C ALA A 113 1.34 22.90 6.92
N MET A 114 1.40 22.03 7.93
CA MET A 114 1.87 20.65 7.72
C MET A 114 0.79 19.79 7.05
N THR A 115 -0.49 20.05 7.31
CA THR A 115 -1.60 19.36 6.64
C THR A 115 -1.57 19.63 5.13
N ASP A 116 -1.38 20.89 4.72
CA ASP A 116 -1.30 21.26 3.30
C ASP A 116 -0.14 20.54 2.60
N GLN A 117 1.03 20.50 3.23
CA GLN A 117 2.20 19.77 2.71
C GLN A 117 1.95 18.26 2.58
N VAL A 118 1.22 17.67 3.53
CA VAL A 118 0.82 16.26 3.45
C VAL A 118 -0.13 16.05 2.28
N LEU A 119 -1.17 16.89 2.13
CA LEU A 119 -2.13 16.78 1.04
C LEU A 119 -1.45 16.92 -0.34
N GLU A 120 -0.60 17.92 -0.52
CA GLU A 120 0.19 18.07 -1.76
C GLU A 120 1.05 16.84 -2.06
N THR A 121 1.64 16.23 -1.02
CA THR A 121 2.46 15.03 -1.18
C THR A 121 1.59 13.83 -1.58
N LEU A 122 0.40 13.70 -1.00
CA LEU A 122 -0.54 12.63 -1.32
C LEU A 122 -1.11 12.78 -2.72
N GLU A 123 -1.42 14.00 -3.17
CA GLU A 123 -1.85 14.29 -4.54
C GLU A 123 -0.77 13.89 -5.56
N LYS A 124 0.48 14.31 -5.33
CA LYS A 124 1.63 13.94 -6.17
C LYS A 124 1.81 12.42 -6.20
N LEU A 125 1.68 11.75 -5.04
CA LEU A 125 1.79 10.31 -4.94
C LEU A 125 0.68 9.61 -5.73
N ALA A 126 -0.58 9.94 -5.46
CA ALA A 126 -1.76 9.35 -6.08
C ALA A 126 -1.84 9.62 -7.60
N GLY A 127 -1.30 10.75 -8.06
CA GLY A 127 -1.17 11.04 -9.49
C GLY A 127 -0.03 10.29 -10.19
N SER A 128 0.88 9.65 -9.44
CA SER A 128 2.05 8.97 -9.99
C SER A 128 1.95 7.43 -9.97
N ILE A 129 0.98 6.87 -9.24
CA ILE A 129 0.81 5.43 -9.06
C ILE A 129 -0.66 5.03 -9.18
N ASP A 130 -0.89 3.77 -9.47
CA ASP A 130 -2.25 3.24 -9.47
C ASP A 130 -2.73 2.96 -8.04
N CYS A 131 -3.94 3.42 -7.73
CA CYS A 131 -4.60 3.16 -6.46
C CYS A 131 -5.85 2.33 -6.70
N TYR A 132 -6.07 1.30 -5.88
CA TYR A 132 -7.21 0.38 -6.04
C TYR A 132 -7.95 0.18 -4.73
N VAL A 133 -9.22 -0.19 -4.82
CA VAL A 133 -9.95 -0.84 -3.72
C VAL A 133 -10.16 -2.28 -4.10
N LEU A 134 -9.77 -3.19 -3.20
CA LEU A 134 -10.02 -4.61 -3.28
C LEU A 134 -11.01 -4.99 -2.17
N SER A 135 -12.24 -5.28 -2.58
CA SER A 135 -13.23 -5.95 -1.75
C SER A 135 -12.96 -7.45 -1.85
N CYS A 136 -12.64 -8.13 -0.76
CA CYS A 136 -12.21 -9.53 -0.86
C CYS A 136 -12.46 -10.40 0.36
N ARG A 137 -12.43 -11.71 0.08
CA ARG A 137 -12.15 -12.79 1.05
C ARG A 137 -10.63 -13.01 1.14
N PRO A 138 -10.12 -13.62 2.24
CA PRO A 138 -8.70 -13.94 2.37
C PRO A 138 -8.35 -15.23 1.59
N ASP A 139 -8.44 -15.18 0.26
CA ASP A 139 -8.15 -16.32 -0.62
C ASP A 139 -7.19 -15.94 -1.76
N PHE A 140 -6.76 -16.96 -2.52
CA PHE A 140 -5.81 -16.76 -3.61
C PHE A 140 -6.41 -16.10 -4.85
N GLU A 141 -7.73 -16.07 -4.98
CA GLU A 141 -8.41 -15.36 -6.08
C GLU A 141 -8.26 -13.84 -5.88
N ALA A 142 -8.36 -13.35 -4.64
CA ALA A 142 -8.10 -11.95 -4.31
C ALA A 142 -6.68 -11.50 -4.70
N VAL A 143 -5.68 -12.37 -4.48
CA VAL A 143 -4.28 -12.13 -4.88
C VAL A 143 -4.15 -12.06 -6.40
N GLU A 144 -4.82 -12.96 -7.13
CA GLU A 144 -4.80 -12.99 -8.59
C GLU A 144 -5.42 -11.75 -9.23
N LEU A 145 -6.50 -11.23 -8.66
CA LEU A 145 -7.12 -9.98 -9.12
C LEU A 145 -6.15 -8.81 -9.03
N VAL A 146 -5.48 -8.65 -7.88
CA VAL A 146 -4.47 -7.59 -7.72
C VAL A 146 -3.33 -7.79 -8.70
N LYS A 147 -2.80 -9.02 -8.82
CA LYS A 147 -1.71 -9.32 -9.75
C LYS A 147 -2.06 -8.95 -11.19
N LYS A 148 -3.27 -9.30 -11.64
CA LYS A 148 -3.74 -8.97 -13.00
C LYS A 148 -3.70 -7.46 -13.24
N CYS A 149 -4.20 -6.66 -12.29
CA CYS A 149 -4.12 -5.20 -12.40
C CYS A 149 -2.68 -4.70 -12.45
N LEU A 150 -1.78 -5.25 -11.62
CA LEU A 150 -0.37 -4.84 -11.58
C LEU A 150 0.42 -5.19 -12.84
N ASP A 151 0.03 -6.24 -13.56
CA ASP A 151 0.69 -6.65 -14.81
C ASP A 151 0.21 -5.83 -16.02
N GLU A 152 -0.96 -5.18 -15.91
CA GLU A 152 -1.57 -4.34 -16.95
C GLU A 152 -1.15 -2.85 -16.85
N SER A 153 -0.51 -2.45 -15.73
CA SER A 153 -0.06 -1.07 -15.43
C SER A 153 1.34 -0.73 -15.94
#